data_AF-A0A535KU50-F1
#
_entry.id   AF-A0A535KU50-F1
#
_cell.length_a   1.000
_cell.length_b   1.000
_cell.length_c   1.000
_cell.angle_alpha   90.00
_cell.angle_beta   90.00
_cell.angle_gamma   90.00
#
_symmetry.space_group_name_H-M   'P 1'
#
loop_
_entity.id
_entity.type
_entity.pdbx_description
1 polymer ?
#
loop_
_entity_poly.entity_id
_entity_poly.type
_entity_poly.pdbx_seq_one_letter_code
_entity_poly.pdbx_strand_id
1 'polypeptide(L)'
;MTTQPRQYHILQGQGVPDGGLVGQALTGDQSAFELLVSRYHTSLVNYIRSILKDDGQVYDVLQHVFLQLYVSLPILLRNVSLKG
;
A
#
# COMPACT_ATOMS: atom_id res chain seq x y z
N MET A 1 -4.96 11.80 -28.33
CA MET A 1 -4.79 12.22 -26.93
C MET A 1 -3.83 11.22 -26.30
N THR A 2 -2.58 11.65 -26.11
CA THR A 2 -1.43 10.81 -25.77
C THR A 2 -1.50 10.31 -24.33
N THR A 3 -1.70 9.01 -24.16
CA THR A 3 -1.57 8.29 -22.88
C THR A 3 -0.10 8.28 -22.48
N GLN A 4 0.29 9.13 -21.53
CA GLN A 4 1.66 9.21 -21.03
C GLN A 4 1.89 8.13 -19.96
N PRO A 5 2.99 7.36 -19.99
CA PRO A 5 3.17 6.19 -19.13
C PRO A 5 3.32 6.59 -17.66
N ARG A 6 2.60 5.87 -16.80
CA ARG A 6 2.58 5.93 -15.32
C ARG A 6 3.94 5.57 -14.69
N GLN A 7 5.00 6.33 -14.99
CA GLN A 7 6.37 5.99 -14.58
C GLN A 7 7.07 7.07 -13.74
N TYR A 8 6.38 8.17 -13.36
CA TYR A 8 7.05 9.35 -12.81
C TYR A 8 7.11 9.46 -11.26
N HIS A 9 6.41 8.65 -10.47
CA HIS A 9 6.37 8.82 -9.00
C HIS A 9 7.03 7.73 -8.15
N ILE A 10 7.49 6.62 -8.75
CA ILE A 10 8.11 5.52 -7.99
C ILE A 10 9.45 5.95 -7.37
N LEU A 11 10.16 6.91 -8.01
CA LEU A 11 11.49 7.36 -7.58
C LEU A 11 11.47 8.36 -6.41
N GLN A 12 10.38 9.12 -6.19
CA GLN A 12 10.30 10.08 -5.09
C GLN A 12 9.88 9.44 -3.76
N GLY A 13 9.41 8.20 -3.81
CA GLY A 13 8.87 7.50 -2.67
C GLY A 13 9.87 6.83 -1.75
N GLN A 14 11.07 6.46 -2.23
CA GLN A 14 11.98 5.59 -1.47
C GLN A 14 12.53 6.23 -0.19
N GLY A 15 12.52 7.55 -0.06
CA GLY A 15 12.94 8.28 1.15
C GLY A 15 11.81 8.62 2.12
N VAL A 16 10.53 8.45 1.73
CA VAL A 16 9.39 8.82 2.58
C VAL A 16 9.06 7.66 3.54
N PRO A 17 9.04 7.90 4.86
CA PRO A 17 8.61 6.91 5.84
C PRO A 17 7.15 6.51 5.62
N ASP A 18 6.79 5.26 5.92
CA ASP A 18 5.42 4.77 5.71
C ASP A 18 4.36 5.59 6.46
N GLY A 19 4.68 6.08 7.66
CA GLY A 19 3.79 6.96 8.42
C GLY A 19 3.43 8.25 7.65
N GLY A 20 4.38 8.80 6.89
CA GLY A 20 4.14 9.96 6.02
C GLY A 20 3.21 9.62 4.85
N LEU A 21 3.43 8.46 4.22
CA LEU A 21 2.58 7.99 3.12
C LEU A 21 1.16 7.66 3.59
N VAL A 22 1.01 7.07 4.78
CA VAL A 22 -0.29 6.80 5.42
C VAL A 22 -1.03 8.12 5.70
N GLY A 23 -0.31 9.12 6.20
CA GLY A 23 -0.85 10.47 6.40
C GLY A 23 -1.36 11.11 5.12
N GLN A 24 -0.55 11.10 4.06
CA GLN A 24 -0.91 11.62 2.75
C GLN A 24 -2.10 10.86 2.13
N ALA A 25 -2.08 9.53 2.19
CA ALA A 25 -3.18 8.69 1.71
C ALA A 25 -4.50 9.00 2.43
N LEU A 26 -4.46 9.25 3.74
CA LEU A 26 -5.66 9.64 4.49
C LEU A 26 -6.24 10.99 4.04
N THR A 27 -5.39 11.91 3.57
CA THR A 27 -5.85 13.20 3.00
C THR A 27 -6.43 13.08 1.59
N GLY A 28 -6.48 11.86 1.03
CA GLY A 28 -6.99 11.58 -0.31
C GLY A 28 -5.91 11.50 -1.39
N ASP A 29 -4.62 11.51 -1.03
CA ASP A 29 -3.53 11.34 -1.99
C ASP A 29 -3.46 9.87 -2.45
N GLN A 30 -4.03 9.60 -3.63
CA GLN A 30 -4.01 8.28 -4.24
C GLN A 30 -2.58 7.81 -4.56
N SER A 31 -1.68 8.70 -4.97
CA SER A 31 -0.31 8.33 -5.33
C SER A 31 0.50 7.87 -4.11
N ALA A 32 0.23 8.45 -2.93
CA ALA A 32 0.82 7.98 -1.67
C ALA A 32 0.39 6.55 -1.33
N PHE A 33 -0.90 6.21 -1.56
CA PHE A 33 -1.39 4.85 -1.36
C PHE A 33 -0.83 3.86 -2.40
N GLU A 34 -0.76 4.25 -3.67
CA GLU A 34 -0.16 3.43 -4.74
C GLU A 34 1.30 3.10 -4.44
N LEU A 35 2.04 4.04 -3.83
CA LEU A 35 3.41 3.81 -3.42
C LEU A 35 3.52 2.79 -2.26
N LEU A 36 2.61 2.83 -1.28
CA LEU A 36 2.50 1.80 -0.24
C LEU A 36 2.22 0.43 -0.86
N VAL A 37 1.27 0.35 -1.80
CA VAL A 37 0.96 -0.88 -2.52
C VAL A 37 2.19 -1.41 -3.24
N SER A 38 2.85 -0.57 -4.04
CA SER A 38 4.06 -0.95 -4.78
C SER A 38 5.19 -1.42 -3.86
N ARG A 39 5.41 -0.75 -2.73
CA ARG A 39 6.45 -1.09 -1.74
C ARG A 39 6.23 -2.47 -1.11
N TYR A 40 4.99 -2.83 -0.81
CA TYR A 40 4.67 -4.05 -0.08
C TYR A 40 4.20 -5.22 -0.95
N HIS A 41 3.86 -4.98 -2.22
CA HIS A 41 3.29 -5.98 -3.12
C HIS A 41 4.11 -7.28 -3.17
N THR A 42 5.40 -7.19 -3.56
CA THR A 42 6.24 -8.39 -3.77
C THR A 42 6.44 -9.18 -2.49
N SER A 43 6.70 -8.51 -1.36
CA SER A 43 6.89 -9.14 -0.07
C SER A 43 5.62 -9.85 0.42
N LEU A 44 4.46 -9.22 0.25
CA LEU A 44 3.18 -9.82 0.64
C LEU A 44 2.79 -10.98 -0.28
N VAL A 45 3.01 -10.89 -1.60
CA VAL A 45 2.79 -12.01 -2.53
C VAL A 45 3.60 -13.23 -2.10
N ASN A 46 4.89 -13.04 -1.82
CA ASN A 46 5.77 -14.14 -1.40
C ASN A 46 5.31 -14.75 -0.06
N TYR A 47 4.92 -13.90 0.89
CA TYR A 47 4.41 -14.34 2.17
C TYR A 47 3.10 -15.12 2.05
N ILE A 48 2.11 -14.58 1.35
CA ILE A 48 0.80 -15.22 1.15
C ILE A 48 0.96 -16.54 0.38
N ARG A 49 1.79 -16.56 -0.66
CA ARG A 49 2.09 -17.77 -1.44
C ARG A 49 2.67 -18.88 -0.57
N SER A 50 3.52 -18.54 0.40
CA SER A 50 4.09 -19.53 1.33
C SER A 50 3.02 -20.23 2.20
N ILE A 51 1.89 -19.58 2.43
CA ILE A 51 0.77 -20.08 3.24
C ILE A 51 -0.24 -20.85 2.38
N LEU A 52 -0.73 -20.24 1.29
CA LEU A 52 -1.85 -20.78 0.51
C LEU A 52 -1.43 -21.89 -0.46
N LYS A 53 -0.19 -21.87 -0.97
CA LYS A 53 0.34 -22.80 -1.99
C LYS A 53 -0.51 -22.91 -3.28
N ASP A 54 -1.49 -22.03 -3.47
CA ASP A 54 -2.35 -21.90 -4.65
C ASP A 54 -2.20 -20.47 -5.20
N ASP A 55 -1.57 -20.34 -6.37
CA ASP A 55 -1.28 -19.05 -7.00
C ASP A 55 -2.55 -18.25 -7.37
N GLY A 56 -3.69 -18.90 -7.58
CA GLY A 56 -4.95 -18.22 -7.91
C GLY A 56 -5.48 -17.40 -6.74
N GLN A 57 -5.43 -17.96 -5.54
CA GLN A 57 -5.95 -17.31 -4.33
C GLN A 57 -5.00 -16.25 -3.75
N VAL A 58 -3.71 -16.29 -4.11
CA VAL A 58 -2.71 -15.33 -3.61
C VAL A 58 -3.11 -13.89 -3.96
N TYR A 59 -3.53 -13.65 -5.20
CA TYR A 59 -3.88 -12.29 -5.64
C TYR A 59 -5.21 -11.81 -5.05
N ASP A 60 -6.17 -12.70 -4.80
CA ASP A 60 -7.44 -12.36 -4.15
C ASP A 60 -7.21 -11.94 -2.69
N VAL A 61 -6.38 -12.69 -1.96
CA VAL A 61 -6.01 -12.35 -0.59
C VAL A 61 -5.16 -11.09 -0.56
N LEU A 62 -4.22 -10.90 -1.50
CA LEU A 62 -3.43 -9.68 -1.59
C LEU A 62 -4.31 -8.44 -1.80
N GLN A 63 -5.27 -8.52 -2.72
CA GLN A 63 -6.23 -7.44 -2.95
C GLN A 63 -7.05 -7.16 -1.69
N HIS A 64 -7.52 -8.20 -1.00
CA HIS A 64 -8.25 -8.05 0.26
C HIS A 64 -7.40 -7.37 1.34
N VAL A 65 -6.12 -7.72 1.48
CA VAL A 65 -5.19 -7.09 2.42
C VAL A 65 -5.05 -5.59 2.14
N PHE A 66 -4.88 -5.18 0.89
CA PHE A 66 -4.76 -3.76 0.56
C PHE A 66 -6.09 -2.99 0.72
N LEU A 67 -7.23 -3.62 0.43
CA LEU A 67 -8.54 -3.03 0.72
C LEU A 67 -8.75 -2.83 2.23
N GLN A 68 -8.39 -3.81 3.05
CA GLN A 68 -8.43 -3.70 4.51
C GLN A 68 -7.50 -2.58 5.01
N LEU A 69 -6.29 -2.47 4.45
CA LEU A 69 -5.37 -1.39 4.76
C LEU A 69 -6.00 -0.01 4.47
N TYR A 70 -6.60 0.15 3.28
CA TYR A 70 -7.24 1.41 2.88
C TYR A 70 -8.38 1.82 3.81
N VAL A 71 -9.30 0.89 4.11
CA VAL A 71 -10.41 1.13 5.05
C VAL A 71 -9.90 1.44 6.46
N SER A 72 -8.75 0.89 6.84
CA SER A 72 -8.14 1.08 8.15
C SER A 72 -7.29 2.34 8.29
N LEU A 73 -7.02 3.09 7.21
CA LEU A 73 -6.19 4.31 7.26
C LEU A 73 -6.62 5.30 8.35
N PRO A 74 -7.92 5.61 8.54
CA PRO A 74 -8.36 6.54 9.60
C PRO A 74 -8.09 6.02 11.02
N ILE A 75 -8.05 4.70 11.19
CA ILE A 75 -7.82 4.04 12.49
C ILE A 75 -6.32 3.94 12.77
N LEU A 76 -5.50 3.68 11.76
CA LEU A 76 -4.05 3.53 11.87
C LEU A 76 -3.39 4.78 12.48
N LEU A 77 -3.76 5.98 12.01
CA LEU A 77 -3.22 7.22 12.57
C LEU A 77 -3.69 7.51 14.00
N ARG A 78 -4.90 7.08 14.38
CA ARG A 78 -5.38 7.21 15.77
C ARG A 78 -4.48 6.43 16.73
N ASN A 79 -4.02 5.24 16.34
CA ASN A 79 -3.16 4.41 17.18
C ASN A 79 -1.69 4.86 17.20
N VAL A 80 -1.20 5.48 16.12
CA VAL A 80 0.13 6.11 16.09
C VAL A 80 0.16 7.35 17.01
N SER A 81 -0.95 8.07 17.13
CA SER A 81 -1.08 9.24 18.02
C SER A 81 -1.18 8.90 19.52
N LEU A 82 -1.27 7.63 19.92
CA LEU A 82 -1.31 7.21 21.33
C LEU A 82 0.07 6.89 21.92
N LYS A 83 1.15 7.18 21.17
CA LYS A 83 2.52 7.22 21.68
C LYS A 83 3.06 8.65 21.55
N GLY A 84 2.43 9.57 22.29
CA GLY A 84 2.93 10.92 22.55
C GLY A 84 3.23 11.05 24.03
#